data_AF-A0A4Y2PTZ3-F1
#
_entry.id   AF-A0A4Y2PTZ3-F1
#
_cell.length_a   1.000
_cell.length_b   1.000
_cell.length_c   1.000
_cell.angle_alpha   90.00
_cell.angle_beta   90.00
_cell.angle_gamma   90.00
#
_symmetry.space_group_name_H-M   'P 1'
#
loop_
_entity.id
_entity.type
_entity.pdbx_description
1 polymer ?
#
loop_
_entity_poly.entity_id
_entity_poly.type
_entity_poly.pdbx_seq_one_letter_code
_entity_poly.pdbx_strand_id
1 'polypeptide(L)'
;MGKKKSGPLSGRHTAPIPTLNNFDTFCIIKRTSSKIESFHNVSPFLVQKGISGQLGEVASVRKLRSGDLLIEVNSRKQAQQIIKLNNLSSIPVTVTAHATLNFSKGVVSCGELLHTPVEEITKELENQGVTSVRRMRRDGKLLDTKHPSGAHLL
;
A
#
# COMPACT_ATOMS: atom_id res chain seq x y z
N MET A 1 24.95 -46.91 8.82
CA MET A 1 24.34 -45.85 9.66
C MET A 1 23.97 -44.67 8.76
N GLY A 2 22.68 -44.47 8.50
CA GLY A 2 22.18 -43.46 7.56
C GLY A 2 22.23 -42.05 8.16
N LYS A 3 22.76 -41.08 7.41
CA LYS A 3 22.77 -39.67 7.82
C LYS A 3 21.37 -39.06 7.67
N LYS A 4 20.85 -38.46 8.75
CA LYS A 4 19.59 -37.70 8.77
C LYS A 4 19.66 -36.54 7.76
N LYS A 5 18.66 -36.43 6.87
CA LYS A 5 18.48 -35.27 6.00
C LYS A 5 17.78 -34.16 6.79
N SER A 6 18.32 -32.95 6.71
CA SER A 6 17.70 -31.71 7.22
C SER A 6 16.41 -31.41 6.45
N GLY A 7 15.42 -30.85 7.14
CA GLY A 7 14.06 -30.60 6.66
C GLY A 7 13.94 -29.69 5.42
N PRO A 8 12.72 -29.54 4.88
CA PRO A 8 12.49 -29.20 3.48
C PRO A 8 12.64 -27.71 3.12
N LEU A 9 12.78 -26.81 4.08
CA LEU A 9 12.79 -25.37 3.82
C LEU A 9 14.21 -24.80 3.76
N SER A 10 14.94 -25.09 2.68
CA SER A 10 16.16 -24.33 2.36
C SER A 10 15.79 -23.15 1.45
N GLY A 11 15.23 -22.10 2.06
CA GLY A 11 15.04 -20.78 1.47
C GLY A 11 16.01 -19.79 2.12
N ARG A 12 16.66 -18.96 1.30
CA ARG A 12 17.63 -17.93 1.72
C ARG A 12 17.13 -17.06 2.89
N HIS A 13 18.03 -16.85 3.86
CA HIS A 13 18.09 -15.77 4.86
C HIS A 13 16.83 -14.90 4.99
N THR A 14 15.97 -15.22 5.96
CA THR A 14 14.99 -14.27 6.50
C THR A 14 15.77 -13.15 7.18
N ALA A 15 15.91 -12.00 6.53
CA ALA A 15 16.22 -10.78 7.27
C ALA A 15 15.15 -10.65 8.37
N PRO A 16 15.52 -10.21 9.60
CA PRO A 16 14.52 -9.87 10.61
C PRO A 16 13.54 -8.89 9.97
N ILE A 17 12.27 -9.28 9.87
CA ILE A 17 11.22 -8.39 9.40
C ILE A 17 11.20 -7.25 10.41
N PRO A 18 11.61 -6.02 10.04
CA PRO A 18 11.57 -4.91 10.98
C PRO A 18 10.11 -4.76 11.43
N THR A 19 9.93 -4.49 12.73
CA THR A 19 8.62 -4.31 13.33
C THR A 19 7.76 -3.42 12.44
N LEU A 20 6.68 -4.01 11.92
CA LEU A 20 5.84 -3.50 10.85
C LEU A 20 4.93 -2.40 11.40
N ASN A 21 5.53 -1.30 11.85
CA ASN A 21 4.82 -0.07 12.19
C ASN A 21 4.46 0.67 10.89
N ASN A 22 3.79 -0.02 9.97
CA ASN A 22 3.38 0.56 8.71
C ASN A 22 2.19 1.48 8.97
N PHE A 23 2.30 2.70 8.47
CA PHE A 23 1.21 3.65 8.38
C PHE A 23 1.08 4.07 6.91
N ASP A 24 -0.11 4.48 6.51
CA ASP A 24 -0.34 5.01 5.18
C ASP A 24 0.54 6.25 4.95
N THR A 25 1.57 6.07 4.12
CA THR A 25 2.55 7.11 3.82
C THR A 25 2.04 8.01 2.70
N PHE A 26 1.34 7.42 1.74
CA PHE A 26 0.72 8.11 0.61
C PHE A 26 -0.77 8.30 0.83
N CYS A 27 -1.23 9.55 0.73
CA CYS A 27 -2.63 9.93 0.83
C CYS A 27 -3.06 10.76 -0.37
N ILE A 28 -4.32 10.60 -0.77
CA ILE A 28 -4.98 11.41 -1.78
C ILE A 28 -5.92 12.39 -1.08
N ILE A 29 -5.78 13.68 -1.39
CA ILE A 29 -6.74 14.72 -1.03
C ILE A 29 -7.60 15.04 -2.25
N LYS A 30 -8.91 14.91 -2.09
CA LYS A 30 -9.93 15.28 -3.07
C LYS A 30 -10.76 16.44 -2.54
N ARG A 31 -11.22 17.34 -3.42
CA ARG A 31 -12.16 18.39 -3.01
C ARG A 31 -13.55 17.81 -2.87
N THR A 32 -14.26 18.25 -1.83
CA THR A 32 -15.66 17.89 -1.58
C THR A 32 -16.50 19.12 -1.92
N SER A 33 -16.93 19.25 -3.16
CA SER A 33 -17.79 20.35 -3.62
C SER A 33 -19.04 19.79 -4.32
N SER A 34 -20.10 20.59 -4.34
CA SER A 34 -21.35 20.28 -5.07
C SER A 34 -21.14 20.25 -6.58
N LYS A 35 -20.07 20.88 -7.07
CA LYS A 35 -19.56 20.72 -8.43
C LYS A 35 -18.30 19.86 -8.37
N ILE A 36 -18.04 19.05 -9.40
CA ILE A 36 -16.80 18.25 -9.51
C ILE A 36 -15.63 19.22 -9.71
N GLU A 37 -15.16 19.78 -8.61
CA GLU A 37 -14.05 20.73 -8.57
C GLU A 37 -12.75 20.02 -8.22
N SER A 38 -11.65 20.53 -8.75
CA SER A 38 -10.31 20.00 -8.53
C SER A 38 -9.37 21.11 -8.04
N PHE A 39 -8.12 20.74 -7.75
CA PHE A 39 -7.06 21.70 -7.48
C PHE A 39 -6.45 22.30 -8.76
N HIS A 40 -7.08 22.12 -9.94
CA HIS A 40 -6.60 22.72 -11.19
C HIS A 40 -6.48 24.24 -11.11
N ASN A 41 -7.49 24.89 -10.54
CA ASN A 41 -7.59 26.35 -10.45
C ASN A 41 -7.16 26.90 -9.09
N VAL A 42 -6.58 26.07 -8.23
CA VAL A 42 -6.13 26.47 -6.89
C VAL A 42 -4.65 26.87 -6.97
N SER A 43 -4.31 28.01 -6.36
CA SER A 43 -2.93 28.48 -6.30
C SER A 43 -2.02 27.48 -5.60
N PRO A 44 -0.87 27.11 -6.18
CA PRO A 44 0.08 26.18 -5.55
C PRO A 44 0.62 26.72 -4.22
N PHE A 45 0.74 28.04 -4.08
CA PHE A 45 1.16 28.66 -2.82
C PHE A 45 0.10 28.53 -1.72
N LEU A 46 -1.19 28.58 -2.08
CA LEU A 46 -2.28 28.34 -1.13
C LEU A 46 -2.25 26.89 -0.65
N VAL A 47 -2.07 25.95 -1.58
CA VAL A 47 -1.94 24.52 -1.26
C VAL A 47 -0.77 24.29 -0.32
N GLN A 48 0.42 24.81 -0.64
CA GLN A 48 1.61 24.67 0.20
C GLN A 48 1.38 25.24 1.60
N LYS A 49 0.85 26.46 1.71
CA LYS A 49 0.54 27.09 3.01
C LYS A 49 -0.50 26.30 3.82
N GLY A 50 -1.54 25.79 3.16
CA GLY A 50 -2.57 24.98 3.82
C GLY A 50 -2.00 23.68 4.39
N ILE A 51 -1.13 23.01 3.64
CA ILE A 51 -0.47 21.77 4.07
C ILE A 51 0.52 22.06 5.20
N SER A 52 1.43 23.03 5.00
CA SER A 52 2.43 23.37 6.02
C SER A 52 1.80 23.89 7.31
N GLY A 53 0.68 24.61 7.24
CA GLY A 53 -0.04 25.09 8.42
C GLY A 53 -0.71 24.00 9.24
N GLN A 54 -1.12 22.89 8.62
CA GLN A 54 -1.84 21.81 9.32
C GLN A 54 -0.96 20.61 9.66
N LEU A 55 -0.01 20.26 8.78
CA LEU A 55 0.82 19.06 8.89
C LEU A 55 2.31 19.37 9.09
N GLY A 56 2.71 20.63 8.91
CA GLY A 56 4.13 21.01 8.87
C GLY A 56 4.82 20.56 7.57
N GLU A 57 6.10 20.26 7.67
CA GLU A 57 6.89 19.77 6.53
C GLU A 57 6.56 18.30 6.23
N VAL A 58 6.09 18.03 5.02
CA VAL A 58 5.75 16.71 4.50
C VAL A 58 6.77 16.28 3.45
N ALA A 59 6.89 14.98 3.17
CA ALA A 59 7.92 14.45 2.28
C ALA A 59 7.74 14.95 0.84
N SER A 60 6.50 14.90 0.34
CA SER A 60 6.18 15.42 -0.97
C SER A 60 4.72 15.82 -1.09
N VAL A 61 4.48 16.83 -1.93
CA VAL A 61 3.14 17.25 -2.36
C VAL A 61 3.16 17.29 -3.88
N ARG A 62 2.29 16.49 -4.51
CA ARG A 62 2.19 16.40 -5.97
C ARG A 62 0.75 16.54 -6.40
N LYS A 63 0.52 17.30 -7.46
CA LYS A 63 -0.79 17.35 -8.11
C LYS A 63 -0.89 16.27 -9.17
N LEU A 64 -1.94 15.47 -9.11
CA LEU A 64 -2.19 14.40 -10.07
C LEU A 64 -2.86 14.93 -11.33
N ARG A 65 -2.83 14.14 -12.40
CA ARG A 65 -3.54 14.43 -13.66
C ARG A 65 -5.07 14.53 -13.46
N SER A 66 -5.61 13.85 -12.44
CA SER A 66 -7.03 13.99 -12.05
C SER A 66 -7.36 15.37 -11.48
N GLY A 67 -6.34 16.15 -11.08
CA GLY A 67 -6.49 17.41 -10.37
C GLY A 67 -6.58 17.25 -8.86
N ASP A 68 -6.45 16.03 -8.33
CA ASP A 68 -6.31 15.75 -6.89
C ASP A 68 -4.87 16.00 -6.42
N LEU A 69 -4.67 16.02 -5.09
CA LEU A 69 -3.33 16.09 -4.50
C LEU A 69 -2.92 14.72 -3.95
N LEU A 70 -1.71 14.30 -4.28
CA LEU A 70 -0.99 13.20 -3.64
C LEU A 70 -0.01 13.80 -2.63
N ILE A 71 -0.12 13.37 -1.38
CA ILE A 71 0.76 13.77 -0.29
C ILE A 71 1.47 12.56 0.26
N GLU A 72 2.76 12.71 0.47
CA GLU A 72 3.61 11.74 1.14
C GLU A 72 4.02 12.31 2.50
N VAL A 73 3.68 11.61 3.58
CA VAL A 73 3.95 12.06 4.96
C VAL A 73 5.22 11.44 5.53
N ASN A 74 5.89 12.17 6.42
CA ASN A 74 7.16 11.71 7.02
C ASN A 74 6.95 10.91 8.31
N SER A 75 5.76 10.98 8.93
CA SER A 75 5.53 10.39 10.24
C SER A 75 4.12 9.84 10.42
N ARG A 76 4.01 8.86 11.31
CA ARG A 76 2.72 8.31 11.74
C ARG A 76 1.78 9.37 12.32
N LYS A 77 2.33 10.35 13.04
CA LYS A 77 1.53 11.47 13.60
C LYS A 77 0.88 12.27 12.47
N GLN A 78 1.65 12.61 11.43
CA GLN A 78 1.11 13.28 10.25
C GLN A 78 0.09 12.42 9.51
N ALA A 79 0.34 11.11 9.35
CA ALA A 79 -0.62 10.19 8.73
C ALA A 79 -1.98 10.17 9.47
N GLN A 80 -1.94 10.15 10.79
CA GLN A 80 -3.17 10.19 11.61
C GLN A 80 -3.87 11.55 11.56
N GLN A 81 -3.12 12.64 11.42
CA GLN A 81 -3.66 14.00 11.30
C GLN A 81 -4.29 14.24 9.92
N ILE A 82 -3.62 13.86 8.84
CA ILE A 82 -4.08 14.11 7.47
C ILE A 82 -5.36 13.34 7.15
N ILE A 83 -5.55 12.12 7.68
CA ILE A 83 -6.79 11.35 7.48
C ILE A 83 -8.01 12.07 8.09
N LYS A 84 -7.83 12.87 9.14
CA LYS A 84 -8.89 13.61 9.82
C LYS A 84 -9.16 14.99 9.19
N LEU A 85 -8.42 15.34 8.14
CA LEU A 85 -8.46 16.64 7.51
C LEU A 85 -9.71 16.75 6.63
N ASN A 86 -10.62 17.64 7.03
CA ASN A 86 -11.87 17.91 6.29
C ASN A 86 -11.81 19.21 5.48
N ASN A 87 -10.87 20.10 5.80
CA ASN A 87 -10.70 21.38 5.11
C ASN A 87 -9.22 21.68 4.94
N LEU A 88 -8.83 22.09 3.72
CA LEU A 88 -7.50 22.59 3.41
C LEU A 88 -7.60 24.09 3.19
N SER A 89 -7.13 24.87 4.18
CA SER A 89 -7.48 26.28 4.34
C SER A 89 -9.00 26.48 4.37
N SER A 90 -9.60 27.08 3.34
CA SER A 90 -11.05 27.33 3.23
C SER A 90 -11.74 26.34 2.29
N ILE A 91 -11.02 25.34 1.77
CA ILE A 91 -11.52 24.41 0.77
C ILE A 91 -11.93 23.10 1.45
N PRO A 92 -13.20 22.69 1.37
CA PRO A 92 -13.63 21.38 1.87
C PRO A 92 -13.00 20.25 1.05
N VAL A 93 -12.47 19.26 1.76
CA VAL A 93 -11.75 18.12 1.18
C VAL A 93 -12.07 16.82 1.91
N THR A 94 -11.78 15.72 1.24
CA THR A 94 -11.75 14.37 1.80
C THR A 94 -10.38 13.79 1.57
N VAL A 95 -9.89 13.03 2.54
CA VAL A 95 -8.59 12.37 2.46
C VAL A 95 -8.78 10.86 2.52
N THR A 96 -8.09 10.16 1.62
CA THR A 96 -8.08 8.69 1.57
C THR A 96 -6.66 8.18 1.37
N ALA A 97 -6.32 7.05 1.98
CA ALA A 97 -5.05 6.36 1.71
C ALA A 97 -4.92 5.97 0.23
N HIS A 98 -3.70 5.98 -0.30
CA HIS A 98 -3.47 5.59 -1.69
C HIS A 98 -3.50 4.06 -1.84
N ALA A 99 -4.47 3.55 -2.60
CA ALA A 99 -4.75 2.12 -2.71
C ALA A 99 -3.58 1.24 -3.21
N THR A 100 -2.61 1.82 -3.92
CA THR A 100 -1.47 1.05 -4.48
C THR A 100 -0.09 1.51 -4.03
N LEU A 101 0.09 2.75 -3.56
CA LEU A 101 1.43 3.27 -3.26
C LEU A 101 1.85 2.88 -1.83
N ASN A 102 0.87 2.62 -0.97
CA ASN A 102 1.10 2.06 0.37
C ASN A 102 1.29 0.53 0.34
N PHE A 103 1.25 -0.11 -0.83
CA PHE A 103 1.30 -1.56 -0.96
C PHE A 103 2.41 -1.96 -1.92
N SER A 104 3.08 -3.07 -1.63
CA SER A 104 4.04 -3.68 -2.54
C SER A 104 3.48 -4.97 -3.16
N LYS A 105 3.86 -5.27 -4.40
CA LYS A 105 3.52 -6.53 -5.08
C LYS A 105 4.78 -7.38 -5.20
N GLY A 106 4.78 -8.56 -4.60
CA GLY A 106 5.81 -9.58 -4.76
C GLY A 106 5.28 -10.80 -5.52
N VAL A 107 6.15 -11.61 -6.11
CA VAL A 107 5.80 -12.91 -6.68
C VAL A 107 6.64 -13.98 -6.00
N VAL A 108 6.01 -15.03 -5.51
CA VAL A 108 6.67 -16.13 -4.77
C VAL A 108 6.33 -17.45 -5.41
N SER A 109 7.31 -18.21 -5.90
CA SER A 109 7.11 -19.54 -6.46
C SER A 109 7.42 -20.64 -5.42
N CYS A 110 6.41 -21.43 -5.06
CA CYS A 110 6.47 -22.55 -4.12
C CYS A 110 5.53 -23.73 -4.51
N GLY A 111 6.06 -24.80 -5.08
CA GLY A 111 5.23 -25.92 -5.58
C GLY A 111 4.35 -26.62 -4.54
N GLU A 112 4.68 -26.48 -3.25
CA GLU A 112 3.93 -27.09 -2.15
C GLU A 112 2.57 -26.40 -1.92
N LEU A 113 2.43 -25.12 -2.24
CA LEU A 113 1.18 -24.36 -2.08
C LEU A 113 0.22 -24.53 -3.27
N LEU A 114 0.51 -25.46 -4.19
CA LEU A 114 -0.28 -25.67 -5.41
C LEU A 114 -1.72 -26.10 -5.11
N HIS A 115 -1.96 -26.86 -4.05
CA HIS A 115 -3.30 -27.32 -3.70
C HIS A 115 -3.90 -26.58 -2.51
N THR A 116 -3.14 -25.66 -1.91
CA THR A 116 -3.60 -24.84 -0.78
C THR A 116 -4.52 -23.72 -1.29
N PRO A 117 -5.72 -23.56 -0.71
CA PRO A 117 -6.62 -22.47 -1.06
C PRO A 117 -5.98 -21.11 -0.75
N VAL A 118 -6.31 -20.10 -1.56
CA VAL A 118 -5.68 -18.76 -1.49
C VAL A 118 -6.02 -18.07 -0.17
N GLU A 119 -7.20 -18.35 0.36
CA GLU A 119 -7.71 -17.84 1.63
C GLU A 119 -6.86 -18.33 2.80
N GLU A 120 -6.47 -19.62 2.79
CA GLU A 120 -5.60 -20.20 3.82
C GLU A 120 -4.19 -19.62 3.72
N ILE A 121 -3.63 -19.48 2.52
CA ILE A 121 -2.32 -18.84 2.32
C ILE A 121 -2.34 -17.39 2.83
N THR A 122 -3.40 -16.64 2.52
CA THR A 122 -3.53 -15.24 2.96
C THR A 122 -3.60 -15.16 4.48
N LYS A 123 -4.39 -16.03 5.12
CA LYS A 123 -4.53 -16.08 6.57
C LYS A 123 -3.22 -16.44 7.28
N GLU A 124 -2.52 -17.46 6.82
CA GLU A 124 -1.26 -17.90 7.44
C GLU A 124 -0.11 -16.91 7.21
N LEU A 125 -0.18 -16.10 6.16
CA LEU A 125 0.81 -15.05 5.86
C LEU A 125 0.40 -13.64 6.33
N GLU A 126 -0.78 -13.48 6.95
CA GLU A 126 -1.26 -12.19 7.45
C GLU A 126 -0.28 -11.57 8.46
N ASN A 127 0.30 -12.40 9.34
CA ASN A 127 1.34 -12.00 10.30
C ASN A 127 2.64 -11.52 9.64
N GLN A 128 2.84 -11.81 8.35
CA GLN A 128 3.97 -11.34 7.55
C GLN A 128 3.62 -10.10 6.73
N GLY A 129 2.45 -9.48 6.96
CA GLY A 129 1.99 -8.30 6.22
C GLY A 129 1.32 -8.61 4.88
N VAL A 130 1.06 -9.88 4.57
CA VAL A 130 0.36 -10.23 3.33
C VAL A 130 -1.13 -9.89 3.47
N THR A 131 -1.62 -9.03 2.59
CA THR A 131 -3.03 -8.58 2.61
C THR A 131 -3.88 -9.19 1.51
N SER A 132 -3.25 -9.67 0.43
CA SER A 132 -3.96 -10.31 -0.67
C SER A 132 -3.02 -11.26 -1.41
N VAL A 133 -3.52 -12.44 -1.75
CA VAL A 133 -2.80 -13.42 -2.58
C VAL A 133 -3.61 -13.71 -3.83
N ARG A 134 -2.94 -13.90 -4.97
CA ARG A 134 -3.61 -14.28 -6.22
C ARG A 134 -2.76 -15.23 -7.04
N ARG A 135 -3.38 -16.30 -7.56
CA ARG A 135 -2.81 -17.23 -8.55
C ARG A 135 -2.47 -16.58 -9.90
N MET A 136 -1.21 -16.71 -10.31
CA MET A 136 -0.72 -16.28 -11.62
C MET A 136 -1.14 -17.36 -12.61
N ARG A 137 -1.85 -16.96 -13.67
CA ARG A 137 -2.28 -17.87 -14.73
C ARG A 137 -1.40 -17.65 -15.95
N ARG A 138 -1.00 -18.73 -16.62
CA ARG A 138 -0.38 -18.68 -17.94
C ARG A 138 -1.50 -18.84 -18.97
N ASP A 139 -1.60 -17.94 -19.94
CA ASP A 139 -2.49 -18.03 -21.11
C ASP A 139 -4.00 -18.10 -20.82
N GLY A 140 -4.50 -17.33 -19.85
CA GLY A 140 -5.94 -17.12 -19.64
C GLY A 140 -6.73 -18.32 -19.08
N LYS A 141 -6.17 -19.52 -19.06
CA LYS A 141 -6.72 -20.71 -18.40
C LYS A 141 -6.24 -20.84 -16.95
N LEU A 142 -7.11 -21.31 -16.06
CA LEU A 142 -6.71 -21.88 -14.77
C LEU A 142 -5.88 -23.13 -15.07
N LEU A 143 -4.57 -22.96 -15.16
CA LEU A 143 -3.64 -24.07 -15.14
C LEU A 143 -3.09 -24.15 -13.72
N ASP A 144 -3.26 -25.30 -13.08
CA ASP A 144 -2.55 -25.65 -11.85
C ASP A 144 -1.06 -25.76 -12.17
N THR A 145 -0.38 -24.61 -12.18
CA THR A 145 1.06 -24.54 -12.32
C THR A 145 1.69 -24.65 -10.95
N LYS A 146 2.74 -25.46 -10.81
CA LYS A 146 3.63 -25.65 -9.64
C LYS A 146 4.25 -24.36 -9.04
N HIS A 147 3.77 -23.19 -9.41
CA HIS A 147 4.23 -21.88 -8.99
C HIS A 147 3.02 -21.11 -8.45
N PRO A 148 2.87 -20.97 -7.12
CA PRO A 148 2.13 -19.88 -6.53
C PRO A 148 2.86 -18.58 -6.85
N SER A 149 2.32 -17.51 -6.34
CA SER A 149 1.83 -16.49 -7.23
C SER A 149 1.58 -15.25 -6.41
N GLY A 150 2.10 -14.12 -6.87
CA GLY A 150 1.65 -12.78 -6.47
C GLY A 150 1.19 -12.63 -5.01
N ALA A 151 2.10 -12.35 -4.08
CA ALA A 151 1.73 -11.89 -2.74
C ALA A 151 1.70 -10.36 -2.73
N HIS A 152 0.57 -9.77 -2.34
CA HIS A 152 0.50 -8.37 -1.99
C HIS A 152 0.99 -8.23 -0.56
N LEU A 153 2.20 -7.68 -0.41
CA LEU A 153 2.86 -7.43 0.86
C LEU A 153 2.64 -5.97 1.25
N LEU A 154 2.15 -5.76 2.46
CA LEU A 154 2.24 -4.50 3.19
C LEU A 154 3.37 -4.64 4.21
#